data_AF-A0A5N5DS24-F1
#
_entry.id   AF-A0A5N5DS24-F1
#
_cell.length_a   1.000
_cell.length_b   1.000
_cell.length_c   1.000
_cell.angle_alpha   90.00
_cell.angle_beta   90.00
_cell.angle_gamma   90.00
#
_symmetry.space_group_name_H-M   'P 1'
#
loop_
_entity.id
_entity.type
_entity.pdbx_description
1 polymer ?
#
loop_
_entity_poly.entity_id
_entity_poly.type
_entity_poly.pdbx_seq_one_letter_code
_entity_poly.pdbx_strand_id
1 'polypeptide(L)'
;MTTSAGAEVLQFYPERYYSASPTYNTWVKLTAAAVHRLRPAPSQAGMYYQTICPSICGRPGTLFLLITFPLVDRAISRTDNFDPVVHPTFFHLNHPIRFVRLVGTVVAVEDLGPRFVLLTLDDGSGATVELKVTRLSPAESAALHAAAASTTTTTTTIPTATTSSSSSSSIFHTTVDNLVVRSTIGVFEVLVGGIPIDIGTTIKAKATLGTFRGAMQGVLQRCWVLRGHGGAGNGGSSSSTRDEAAEWLGTATFMLSVLAKPWVLSADDIRRLERRLAQEEKQRRDEERRAERKRAERARRKEEVYRERREKVRVYEEKVERRRRQEEVLMNKGALV
;
A
#
# COMPACT_ATOMS: atom_id res chain seq x y z
N MET A 1 -21.59 23.36 -38.44
CA MET A 1 -20.89 24.41 -37.69
C MET A 1 -20.66 23.91 -36.27
N THR A 2 -19.49 23.34 -36.00
CA THR A 2 -19.12 22.79 -34.70
C THR A 2 -18.45 23.89 -33.88
N THR A 3 -19.18 24.45 -32.93
CA THR A 3 -18.65 25.36 -31.92
C THR A 3 -17.58 24.63 -31.11
N SER A 4 -16.34 25.09 -31.21
CA SER A 4 -15.26 24.74 -30.29
C SER A 4 -15.68 25.20 -28.90
N ALA A 5 -16.17 24.26 -28.08
CA ALA A 5 -16.32 24.47 -26.65
C ALA A 5 -14.91 24.71 -26.09
N GLY A 6 -14.66 25.89 -25.55
CA GLY A 6 -13.37 26.24 -24.94
C GLY A 6 -12.98 25.18 -23.93
N ALA A 7 -11.77 24.64 -24.03
CA ALA A 7 -11.24 23.69 -23.08
C ALA A 7 -11.16 24.36 -21.71
N GLU A 8 -12.10 24.03 -20.82
CA GLU A 8 -12.14 24.56 -19.47
C GLU A 8 -10.86 24.13 -18.73
N VAL A 9 -10.12 25.10 -18.19
CA VAL A 9 -8.87 24.83 -17.47
C VAL A 9 -9.21 24.12 -16.17
N LEU A 10 -8.82 22.85 -16.06
CA LEU A 10 -9.06 22.05 -14.85
C LEU A 10 -8.18 22.54 -13.69
N GLN A 11 -8.81 22.89 -12.56
CA GLN A 11 -8.11 23.21 -11.32
C GLN A 11 -7.58 21.94 -10.64
N PHE A 12 -6.28 21.88 -10.36
CA PHE A 12 -5.68 20.82 -9.55
C PHE A 12 -5.48 21.31 -8.11
N TYR A 13 -5.82 20.45 -7.15
CA TYR A 13 -5.66 20.74 -5.72
C TYR A 13 -4.37 20.12 -5.17
N PRO A 14 -3.70 20.73 -4.19
CA PRO A 14 -2.59 20.10 -3.48
C PRO A 14 -2.97 18.80 -2.78
N GLU A 15 -2.01 17.89 -2.60
CA GLU A 15 -2.21 16.56 -2.00
C GLU A 15 -2.89 16.57 -0.62
N ARG A 16 -2.63 17.60 0.19
CA ARG A 16 -3.28 17.78 1.51
C ARG A 16 -4.82 17.80 1.44
N TYR A 17 -5.40 18.09 0.28
CA TYR A 17 -6.84 18.09 0.07
C TYR A 17 -7.37 16.81 -0.59
N TYR A 18 -6.52 15.89 -1.04
CA TYR A 18 -6.98 14.69 -1.75
C TYR A 18 -7.92 13.81 -0.91
N SER A 19 -7.76 13.80 0.41
CA SER A 19 -8.68 13.09 1.32
C SER A 19 -10.13 13.59 1.25
N ALA A 20 -10.37 14.78 0.71
CA ALA A 20 -11.71 15.32 0.45
C ALA A 20 -12.28 14.89 -0.92
N SER A 21 -11.45 14.37 -1.83
CA SER A 21 -11.94 13.84 -3.10
C SER A 21 -12.75 12.55 -2.87
N PRO A 22 -13.89 12.37 -3.55
CA PRO A 22 -14.65 11.12 -3.49
C PRO A 22 -13.87 9.91 -4.04
N THR A 23 -12.76 10.13 -4.76
CA THR A 23 -12.00 9.09 -5.46
C THR A 23 -10.69 8.66 -4.78
N TYR A 24 -10.20 9.40 -3.77
CA TYR A 24 -8.82 9.22 -3.30
C TYR A 24 -8.63 8.00 -2.40
N ASN A 25 -9.48 7.85 -1.39
CA ASN A 25 -9.44 6.76 -0.42
C ASN A 25 -10.59 5.76 -0.63
N THR A 26 -10.97 5.54 -1.89
CA THR A 26 -12.07 4.66 -2.29
C THR A 26 -11.64 3.77 -3.45
N TRP A 27 -12.32 2.62 -3.59
CA TRP A 27 -12.12 1.72 -4.73
C TRP A 27 -12.90 2.26 -5.92
N VAL A 28 -12.25 3.08 -6.74
CA VAL A 28 -12.87 3.80 -7.85
C VAL A 28 -13.32 2.81 -8.92
N LYS A 29 -14.61 2.85 -9.27
CA LYS A 29 -15.15 1.97 -10.31
C LYS A 29 -14.77 2.54 -11.67
N LEU A 30 -13.91 1.83 -12.39
CA LEU A 30 -13.43 2.23 -13.71
C LEU A 30 -13.63 1.09 -14.70
N THR A 31 -13.67 1.44 -15.97
CA THR A 31 -13.48 0.49 -17.06
C THR A 31 -12.00 0.31 -17.38
N ALA A 32 -11.63 -0.79 -18.03
CA ALA A 32 -10.28 -1.03 -18.50
C ALA A 32 -9.78 0.10 -19.42
N ALA A 33 -10.61 0.55 -20.36
CA ALA A 33 -10.27 1.68 -21.22
C ALA A 33 -10.16 3.02 -20.47
N ALA A 34 -10.86 3.18 -19.35
CA ALA A 34 -10.71 4.37 -18.51
C ALA A 34 -9.41 4.32 -17.69
N VAL A 35 -8.99 3.13 -17.23
CA VAL A 35 -7.70 2.94 -16.56
C VAL A 35 -6.56 3.42 -17.47
N HIS A 36 -6.47 2.96 -18.71
CA HIS A 36 -5.42 3.38 -19.64
C HIS A 36 -5.41 4.88 -19.98
N ARG A 37 -6.53 5.59 -19.75
CA ARG A 37 -6.63 7.04 -19.95
C ARG A 37 -6.25 7.85 -18.71
N LEU A 38 -5.93 7.20 -17.60
CA LEU A 38 -5.47 7.87 -16.40
C LEU A 38 -4.10 8.52 -16.64
N ARG A 39 -3.96 9.76 -16.18
CA ARG A 39 -2.71 10.50 -16.30
C ARG A 39 -1.91 10.42 -15.00
N PRO A 40 -0.58 10.28 -15.03
CA PRO A 40 0.23 10.46 -13.83
C PRO A 40 0.02 11.88 -13.29
N ALA A 41 0.35 12.09 -12.01
CA ALA A 41 0.38 13.43 -11.45
C ALA A 41 1.17 14.36 -12.36
N PRO A 42 0.63 15.55 -12.73
CA PRO A 42 1.40 16.53 -13.46
C PRO A 42 2.68 16.78 -12.66
N SER A 43 3.83 16.61 -13.31
CA SER A 43 5.11 16.76 -12.63
C SER A 43 5.11 18.12 -11.95
N GLN A 44 5.33 18.10 -10.64
CA GLN A 44 5.27 19.29 -9.81
C GLN A 44 6.24 20.37 -10.34
N ALA A 45 7.30 19.95 -11.04
CA ALA A 45 8.26 20.75 -11.81
C ALA A 45 7.65 21.74 -12.84
N GLY A 46 6.43 21.51 -13.33
CA GLY A 46 5.77 22.43 -14.28
C GLY A 46 4.95 23.55 -13.65
N MET A 47 4.60 23.47 -12.36
CA MET A 47 3.70 24.46 -11.72
C MET A 47 4.43 25.61 -11.02
N TYR A 48 5.74 25.54 -10.82
CA TYR A 48 6.50 26.61 -10.16
C TYR A 48 7.03 27.69 -11.12
N TYR A 49 7.00 27.46 -12.43
CA TYR A 49 7.68 28.33 -13.40
C TYR A 49 6.76 29.25 -14.21
N GLN A 50 5.44 29.23 -14.01
CA GLN A 50 4.52 30.02 -14.83
C GLN A 50 3.94 31.26 -14.15
N THR A 51 4.38 31.58 -12.93
CA THR A 51 3.89 32.75 -12.17
C THR A 51 5.02 33.61 -11.59
N ILE A 52 6.04 33.91 -12.40
CA ILE A 52 6.88 35.09 -12.17
C ILE A 52 6.77 35.96 -13.41
N CYS A 53 5.88 36.96 -13.35
CA CYS A 53 5.79 38.04 -14.31
C CYS A 53 7.12 38.82 -14.33
N PRO A 54 7.82 38.99 -15.47
CA PRO A 54 8.87 39.97 -15.58
C PRO A 54 8.29 41.22 -16.23
N SER A 55 7.62 42.05 -15.44
CA SER A 55 7.34 43.43 -15.81
C SER A 55 7.82 44.37 -14.71
N ILE A 56 9.12 44.27 -14.39
CA ILE A 56 9.85 45.33 -13.71
C ILE A 56 11.19 45.53 -14.43
N CYS A 57 11.19 46.61 -15.20
CA CYS A 57 12.31 47.46 -15.58
C CYS A 57 13.68 47.19 -14.95
N GLY A 58 14.67 46.97 -15.84
CA GLY A 58 15.92 47.74 -15.92
C GLY A 58 16.83 47.84 -14.69
N ARG A 59 17.95 47.09 -14.72
CA ARG A 59 19.31 47.54 -14.34
C ARG A 59 20.35 46.48 -14.74
N PRO A 60 21.48 46.85 -15.38
CA PRO A 60 22.55 45.90 -15.68
C PRO A 60 23.50 45.79 -14.47
N GLY A 61 23.86 44.57 -14.10
CA GLY A 61 24.95 44.33 -13.14
C GLY A 61 24.53 43.57 -11.90
N THR A 62 24.15 42.29 -12.05
CA THR A 62 24.31 41.33 -10.96
C THR A 62 24.64 39.98 -11.56
N LEU A 63 25.82 39.48 -11.21
CA LEU A 63 26.37 38.20 -11.65
C LEU A 63 25.45 37.08 -11.13
N PHE A 64 24.63 36.51 -12.00
CA PHE A 64 23.84 35.32 -11.67
C PHE A 64 24.80 34.13 -11.65
N LEU A 65 25.08 33.62 -10.44
CA LEU A 65 25.80 32.37 -10.24
C LEU A 65 24.97 31.26 -10.88
N LEU A 66 25.37 30.81 -12.07
CA LEU A 66 24.83 29.62 -12.72
C LEU A 66 25.25 28.41 -11.88
N ILE A 67 24.44 28.07 -10.88
CA ILE A 67 24.47 26.73 -10.30
C ILE A 67 23.84 25.83 -11.37
N THR A 68 24.67 25.27 -12.25
CA THR A 68 24.31 24.10 -13.04
C THR A 68 24.04 22.95 -12.07
N PHE A 69 22.79 22.82 -11.64
CA PHE A 69 22.33 21.55 -11.09
C PHE A 69 22.38 20.53 -12.23
N PRO A 70 23.00 19.35 -12.02
CA PRO A 70 22.96 18.33 -13.03
C PRO A 70 21.49 18.01 -13.31
N LEU A 71 21.12 18.07 -14.59
CA LEU A 71 19.88 17.57 -15.15
C LEU A 71 19.80 16.07 -14.83
N VAL A 72 19.39 15.74 -13.62
CA VAL A 72 18.99 14.37 -13.33
C VAL A 72 17.58 14.26 -13.86
N ASP A 73 17.49 13.74 -15.07
CA ASP A 73 16.27 13.25 -15.69
C ASP A 73 15.75 12.04 -14.88
N ARG A 74 15.30 12.33 -13.65
CA ARG A 74 14.98 11.34 -12.60
C ARG A 74 13.48 11.15 -12.41
N ALA A 75 12.68 11.46 -13.43
CA ALA A 75 11.22 11.46 -13.33
C ALA A 75 10.50 10.32 -14.06
N ILE A 76 11.20 9.39 -14.72
CA ILE A 76 10.56 8.30 -15.46
C ILE A 76 11.07 6.90 -15.05
N SER A 77 12.20 6.79 -14.35
CA SER A 77 12.89 5.51 -14.11
C SER A 77 12.56 4.78 -12.79
N ARG A 78 11.55 5.20 -12.01
CA ARG A 78 11.19 4.56 -10.73
C ARG A 78 9.70 4.31 -10.54
N THR A 79 8.94 4.11 -11.61
CA THR A 79 7.54 3.69 -11.52
C THR A 79 7.35 2.16 -11.50
N ASP A 80 8.45 1.39 -11.59
CA ASP A 80 8.45 -0.07 -11.34
C ASP A 80 8.24 -0.42 -9.85
N ASN A 81 8.05 0.58 -8.99
CA ASN A 81 7.87 0.44 -7.55
C ASN A 81 6.45 -0.03 -7.22
N PHE A 82 6.25 -1.35 -7.25
CA PHE A 82 5.19 -2.00 -6.47
C PHE A 82 5.58 -2.05 -4.98
N ASP A 83 6.07 -0.94 -4.44
CA ASP A 83 6.39 -0.82 -3.02
C ASP A 83 5.06 -0.85 -2.25
N PRO A 84 4.88 -1.76 -1.28
CA PRO A 84 3.61 -1.91 -0.55
C PRO A 84 3.24 -0.67 0.28
N VAL A 85 4.14 0.31 0.40
CA VAL A 85 4.01 1.47 1.26
C VAL A 85 3.50 2.71 0.50
N VAL A 86 3.78 2.83 -0.81
CA VAL A 86 3.44 4.03 -1.58
C VAL A 86 2.69 3.64 -2.85
N HIS A 87 1.38 3.90 -2.87
CA HIS A 87 0.57 3.70 -4.07
C HIS A 87 0.60 4.98 -4.92
N PRO A 88 1.04 4.90 -6.19
CA PRO A 88 1.08 6.06 -7.08
C PRO A 88 -0.33 6.64 -7.27
N THR A 89 -0.40 7.96 -7.42
CA THR A 89 -1.65 8.68 -7.66
C THR A 89 -1.74 9.07 -9.13
N PHE A 90 -2.82 8.66 -9.75
CA PHE A 90 -3.19 9.01 -11.12
C PHE A 90 -4.41 9.93 -11.15
N PHE A 91 -4.73 10.48 -12.30
CA PHE A 91 -5.79 11.46 -12.47
C PHE A 91 -6.72 11.09 -13.62
N HIS A 92 -8.02 11.10 -13.32
CA HIS A 92 -9.07 11.20 -14.32
C HIS A 92 -9.64 12.61 -14.26
N LEU A 93 -9.55 13.38 -15.35
CA LEU A 93 -9.71 14.84 -15.30
C LEU A 93 -8.75 15.44 -14.24
N ASN A 94 -9.29 15.89 -13.11
CA ASN A 94 -8.59 16.38 -11.92
C ASN A 94 -8.91 15.57 -10.63
N HIS A 95 -9.57 14.41 -10.75
CA HIS A 95 -9.82 13.50 -9.63
C HIS A 95 -8.58 12.65 -9.32
N PRO A 96 -8.02 12.69 -8.10
CA PRO A 96 -6.89 11.83 -7.70
C PRO A 96 -7.37 10.40 -7.44
N ILE A 97 -6.74 9.42 -8.05
CA ILE A 97 -7.12 7.99 -8.03
C ILE A 97 -5.89 7.15 -7.70
N ARG A 98 -6.02 6.27 -6.69
CA ARG A 98 -4.97 5.32 -6.27
C ARG A 98 -5.41 3.86 -6.37
N PHE A 99 -6.70 3.63 -6.13
CA PHE A 99 -7.28 2.30 -6.04
C PHE A 99 -8.41 2.16 -7.05
N VAL A 100 -8.44 1.04 -7.76
CA VAL A 100 -9.46 0.76 -8.76
C VAL A 100 -10.21 -0.51 -8.45
N ARG A 101 -11.47 -0.52 -8.87
CA ARG A 101 -12.34 -1.68 -8.91
C ARG A 101 -12.67 -1.96 -10.36
N LEU A 102 -12.28 -3.14 -10.81
CA LEU A 102 -12.52 -3.64 -12.16
C LEU A 102 -13.47 -4.83 -12.08
N VAL A 103 -14.32 -4.96 -13.09
CA VAL A 103 -15.18 -6.12 -13.30
C VAL A 103 -15.06 -6.49 -14.75
N GLY A 104 -14.62 -7.71 -15.02
CA GLY A 104 -14.37 -8.18 -16.37
C GLY A 104 -14.08 -9.67 -16.41
N THR A 105 -14.12 -10.21 -17.62
CA THR A 105 -13.82 -11.59 -17.94
C THR A 105 -12.32 -11.79 -18.05
N VAL A 106 -11.81 -12.87 -17.46
CA VAL A 106 -10.42 -13.29 -17.61
C VAL A 106 -10.23 -13.81 -19.03
N VAL A 107 -9.39 -13.14 -19.83
CA VAL A 107 -9.10 -13.52 -21.22
C VAL A 107 -7.75 -14.21 -21.37
N ALA A 108 -6.83 -14.00 -20.44
CA ALA A 108 -5.56 -14.70 -20.39
C ALA A 108 -5.10 -14.90 -18.94
N VAL A 109 -4.45 -16.04 -18.70
CA VAL A 109 -3.77 -16.35 -17.44
C VAL A 109 -2.34 -16.72 -17.81
N GLU A 110 -1.38 -15.91 -17.37
CA GLU A 110 0.03 -16.11 -17.69
C GLU A 110 0.81 -16.45 -16.42
N ASP A 111 1.61 -17.52 -16.49
CA ASP A 111 2.55 -17.88 -15.45
C ASP A 111 3.93 -17.28 -15.75
N LEU A 112 4.27 -16.19 -15.06
CA LEU A 112 5.61 -15.58 -15.09
C LEU A 112 6.43 -16.08 -13.90
N GLY A 113 6.50 -17.41 -13.78
CA GLY A 113 7.18 -18.11 -12.69
C GLY A 113 8.61 -17.59 -12.44
N PRO A 114 9.12 -17.69 -11.20
CA PRO A 114 8.51 -18.29 -10.01
C PRO A 114 7.63 -17.33 -9.19
N ARG A 115 7.56 -16.04 -9.55
CA ARG A 115 7.08 -14.99 -8.62
C ARG A 115 5.73 -14.40 -8.98
N PHE A 116 5.37 -14.34 -10.26
CA PHE A 116 4.18 -13.60 -10.68
C PHE A 116 3.23 -14.47 -11.50
N VAL A 117 1.94 -14.20 -11.33
CA VAL A 117 0.89 -14.62 -12.25
C VAL A 117 0.22 -13.35 -12.75
N LEU A 118 -0.03 -13.27 -14.05
CA LEU A 118 -0.78 -12.18 -14.66
C LEU A 118 -2.16 -12.69 -15.08
N LEU A 119 -3.18 -11.95 -14.68
CA LEU A 119 -4.55 -12.14 -15.15
C LEU A 119 -4.92 -10.98 -16.06
N THR A 120 -5.20 -11.25 -17.33
CA THR A 120 -5.67 -10.21 -18.26
C THR A 120 -7.18 -10.15 -18.20
N LEU A 121 -7.72 -8.98 -17.82
CA LEU A 121 -9.16 -8.75 -17.75
C LEU A 121 -9.66 -7.92 -18.93
N ASP A 122 -10.77 -8.36 -19.51
CA ASP A 122 -11.56 -7.62 -20.49
C ASP A 122 -12.95 -7.31 -19.93
N ASP A 123 -13.35 -6.04 -19.96
CA ASP A 123 -14.68 -5.59 -19.55
C ASP A 123 -15.54 -5.11 -20.73
N GLY A 124 -15.09 -5.36 -21.97
CA GLY A 124 -15.77 -4.96 -23.20
C GLY A 124 -15.70 -3.47 -23.49
N SER A 125 -14.94 -2.67 -22.72
CA SER A 125 -14.82 -1.22 -22.92
C SER A 125 -13.87 -0.82 -24.06
N GLY A 126 -13.30 -1.80 -24.77
CA GLY A 126 -12.37 -1.62 -25.88
C GLY A 126 -10.89 -1.63 -25.47
N ALA A 127 -10.57 -2.05 -24.24
CA ALA A 127 -9.19 -2.30 -23.79
C ALA A 127 -9.19 -3.38 -22.70
N THR A 128 -8.03 -4.00 -22.46
CA THR A 128 -7.82 -4.97 -21.38
C THR A 128 -6.87 -4.42 -20.33
N VAL A 129 -6.93 -4.90 -19.09
CA VAL A 129 -5.99 -4.55 -18.03
C VAL A 129 -5.35 -5.80 -17.44
N GLU A 130 -4.03 -5.79 -17.33
CA GLU A 130 -3.26 -6.85 -16.69
C GLU A 130 -3.25 -6.66 -15.16
N LEU A 131 -3.63 -7.72 -14.45
CA LEU A 131 -3.60 -7.79 -13.01
C LEU A 131 -2.49 -8.72 -12.54
N LYS A 132 -1.49 -8.13 -11.91
CA LYS A 132 -0.36 -8.81 -11.31
C LYS A 132 -0.73 -9.39 -9.94
N VAL A 133 -0.46 -10.68 -9.79
CA VAL A 133 -0.56 -11.44 -8.54
C VAL A 133 0.85 -11.85 -8.12
N THR A 134 1.21 -11.58 -6.86
CA THR A 134 2.53 -11.95 -6.33
C THR A 134 2.44 -13.23 -5.51
N ARG A 135 3.19 -14.26 -5.91
CA ARG A 135 3.39 -15.48 -5.13
C ARG A 135 4.33 -15.17 -3.97
N LEU A 136 3.98 -15.68 -2.80
CA LEU A 136 4.83 -15.61 -1.62
C LEU A 136 5.89 -16.69 -1.70
N SER A 137 7.11 -16.35 -1.30
CA SER A 137 8.15 -17.35 -1.10
C SER A 137 7.76 -18.28 0.07
N PRO A 138 8.33 -19.51 0.13
CA PRO A 138 8.09 -20.42 1.24
C PRO A 138 8.35 -19.79 2.61
N ALA A 139 9.41 -18.99 2.73
CA ALA A 139 9.76 -18.27 3.97
C ALA A 139 8.70 -17.22 4.36
N GLU A 140 8.21 -16.43 3.41
CA GLU A 140 7.15 -15.43 3.66
C GLU A 140 5.82 -16.12 4.02
N SER A 141 5.49 -17.22 3.35
CA SER A 141 4.27 -17.98 3.64
C SER A 141 4.30 -18.60 5.05
N ALA A 142 5.46 -19.12 5.50
CA ALA A 142 5.64 -19.64 6.85
C ALA A 142 5.51 -18.53 7.92
N ALA A 143 6.08 -17.35 7.65
CA ALA A 143 5.96 -16.18 8.53
C ALA A 143 4.50 -15.71 8.68
N LEU A 144 3.73 -15.70 7.58
CA LEU A 144 2.30 -15.38 7.59
C LEU A 144 1.48 -16.37 8.44
N HIS A 145 1.74 -17.68 8.28
CA HIS A 145 1.08 -18.71 9.10
C HIS A 145 1.44 -18.60 10.59
N ALA A 146 2.69 -18.27 10.92
CA ALA A 146 3.12 -18.03 12.30
C ALA A 146 2.46 -16.75 12.90
N ALA A 147 2.28 -15.70 12.10
CA ALA A 147 1.58 -14.48 12.52
C ALA A 147 0.08 -14.70 12.73
N ALA A 148 -0.59 -15.50 11.88
CA ALA A 148 -1.98 -15.86 12.07
C ALA A 148 -2.21 -16.73 13.33
N ALA A 149 -1.29 -17.67 13.61
CA ALA A 149 -1.37 -18.54 14.79
C ALA A 149 -1.24 -17.78 16.13
N SER A 150 -0.57 -16.62 16.14
CA SER A 150 -0.43 -15.79 17.34
C SER A 150 -1.64 -14.90 17.66
N THR A 151 -2.66 -14.87 16.79
CA THR A 151 -3.87 -14.06 16.98
C THR A 151 -5.05 -14.87 17.58
N THR A 152 -4.94 -16.19 17.68
CA THR A 152 -6.04 -17.06 18.13
C THR A 152 -5.78 -17.63 19.53
N THR A 153 -6.06 -16.84 20.58
CA THR A 153 -6.15 -17.35 21.96
C THR A 153 -7.61 -17.55 22.35
N THR A 154 -7.88 -18.66 23.04
CA THR A 154 -9.13 -19.10 23.70
C THR A 154 -10.28 -19.62 22.83
N THR A 155 -10.22 -20.90 22.46
CA THR A 155 -11.19 -21.88 22.99
C THR A 155 -10.61 -23.29 22.94
N THR A 156 -10.63 -23.94 24.11
CA THR A 156 -10.10 -25.27 24.38
C THR A 156 -11.00 -26.34 23.78
N THR A 157 -10.54 -27.04 22.74
CA THR A 157 -11.01 -28.39 22.42
C THR A 157 -9.87 -29.26 21.89
N ILE A 158 -9.75 -30.41 22.55
CA ILE A 158 -8.89 -31.59 22.42
C ILE A 158 -8.43 -31.91 20.97
N PRO A 159 -7.15 -32.28 20.74
CA PRO A 159 -6.65 -32.58 19.41
C PRO A 159 -7.02 -34.01 19.00
N THR A 160 -7.83 -34.16 17.94
CA THR A 160 -7.90 -35.41 17.18
C THR A 160 -6.93 -35.30 16.02
N ALA A 161 -5.83 -36.05 16.09
CA ALA A 161 -4.85 -36.18 15.03
C ALA A 161 -5.50 -36.87 13.82
N THR A 162 -5.95 -36.09 12.85
CA THR A 162 -6.21 -36.58 11.49
C THR A 162 -5.01 -36.18 10.64
N THR A 163 -4.19 -37.18 10.35
CA THR A 163 -3.07 -37.15 9.42
C THR A 163 -3.51 -36.56 8.08
N SER A 164 -3.24 -35.27 7.86
CA SER A 164 -3.33 -34.67 6.54
C SER A 164 -2.18 -35.21 5.71
N SER A 165 -2.48 -36.19 4.86
CA SER A 165 -1.58 -36.79 3.89
C SER A 165 -1.01 -35.69 2.98
N SER A 166 0.27 -35.43 3.16
CA SER A 166 1.11 -34.56 2.33
C SER A 166 1.26 -35.17 0.94
N SER A 167 0.30 -34.91 0.06
CA SER A 167 0.50 -35.03 -1.38
C SER A 167 1.29 -33.80 -1.86
N SER A 168 2.35 -34.06 -2.60
CA SER A 168 3.35 -33.10 -3.07
C SER A 168 2.82 -32.17 -4.17
N SER A 169 1.74 -31.44 -3.91
CA SER A 169 1.31 -30.33 -4.76
C SER A 169 1.96 -29.03 -4.28
N SER A 170 2.77 -28.38 -5.12
CA SER A 170 3.34 -27.05 -4.87
C SER A 170 2.26 -25.98 -4.91
N ILE A 171 1.52 -25.89 -3.81
CA ILE A 171 0.54 -24.86 -3.52
C ILE A 171 1.31 -23.60 -3.09
N PHE A 172 1.21 -22.54 -3.87
CA PHE A 172 1.79 -21.23 -3.56
C PHE A 172 0.71 -20.32 -2.99
N HIS A 173 0.92 -19.86 -1.77
CA HIS A 173 0.17 -18.74 -1.21
C HIS A 173 0.56 -17.45 -1.95
N THR A 174 -0.37 -16.50 -2.03
CA THR A 174 -0.14 -15.21 -2.69
C THR A 174 -0.33 -14.07 -1.71
N THR A 175 -0.01 -12.86 -2.14
CA THR A 175 -0.31 -11.63 -1.37
C THR A 175 -1.81 -11.37 -1.20
N VAL A 176 -2.66 -12.11 -1.91
CA VAL A 176 -4.12 -12.00 -1.84
C VAL A 176 -4.64 -13.20 -1.04
N ASP A 177 -5.20 -12.92 0.14
CA ASP A 177 -5.54 -13.95 1.14
C ASP A 177 -6.41 -15.10 0.59
N ASN A 178 -7.37 -14.77 -0.28
CA ASN A 178 -8.32 -15.73 -0.84
C ASN A 178 -7.89 -16.30 -2.20
N LEU A 179 -6.65 -16.08 -2.64
CA LEU A 179 -6.12 -16.56 -3.92
C LEU A 179 -4.92 -17.48 -3.72
N VAL A 180 -5.01 -18.65 -4.34
CA VAL A 180 -4.00 -19.71 -4.28
C VAL A 180 -3.59 -20.08 -5.69
N VAL A 181 -2.29 -20.28 -5.92
CA VAL A 181 -1.78 -20.72 -7.21
C VAL A 181 -1.17 -22.11 -7.06
N ARG A 182 -1.60 -23.06 -7.87
CA ARG A 182 -1.01 -24.39 -7.97
C ARG A 182 -0.22 -24.44 -9.27
N SER A 183 1.08 -24.68 -9.15
CA SER A 183 1.99 -24.74 -10.28
C SER A 183 2.89 -25.95 -10.13
N THR A 184 2.48 -27.07 -10.73
CA THR A 184 3.26 -28.31 -10.86
C THR A 184 3.45 -28.64 -12.33
N ILE A 185 4.40 -29.53 -12.65
CA ILE A 185 4.59 -30.02 -14.03
C ILE A 185 3.24 -30.56 -14.55
N GLY A 186 2.75 -29.98 -15.64
CA GLY A 186 1.49 -30.36 -16.29
C GLY A 186 0.20 -29.86 -15.63
N VAL A 187 0.27 -29.12 -14.51
CA VAL A 187 -0.92 -28.55 -13.85
C VAL A 187 -0.64 -27.13 -13.41
N PHE A 188 -1.42 -26.20 -13.96
CA PHE A 188 -1.42 -24.79 -13.57
C PHE A 188 -2.86 -24.34 -13.30
N GLU A 189 -3.14 -24.00 -12.04
CA GLU A 189 -4.47 -23.59 -11.60
C GLU A 189 -4.37 -22.37 -10.68
N VAL A 190 -5.23 -21.38 -10.92
CA VAL A 190 -5.43 -20.24 -10.03
C VAL A 190 -6.79 -20.41 -9.37
N LEU A 191 -6.83 -20.47 -8.04
CA LEU A 191 -8.05 -20.69 -7.29
C LEU A 191 -8.39 -19.46 -6.45
N VAL A 192 -9.62 -18.97 -6.55
CA VAL A 192 -10.15 -17.88 -5.73
C VAL A 192 -11.26 -18.40 -4.84
N GLY A 193 -11.02 -18.43 -3.52
CA GLY A 193 -11.94 -19.04 -2.56
C GLY A 193 -12.19 -20.53 -2.82
N GLY A 194 -11.18 -21.25 -3.34
CA GLY A 194 -11.29 -22.66 -3.74
C GLY A 194 -11.93 -22.90 -5.11
N ILE A 195 -12.34 -21.84 -5.81
CA ILE A 195 -12.94 -21.93 -7.14
C ILE A 195 -11.85 -21.72 -8.20
N PRO A 196 -11.64 -22.66 -9.14
CA PRO A 196 -10.70 -22.46 -10.22
C PRO A 196 -11.15 -21.31 -11.13
N ILE A 197 -10.22 -20.40 -11.42
CA ILE A 197 -10.34 -19.38 -12.46
C ILE A 197 -9.84 -19.98 -13.76
N ASP A 198 -10.74 -20.05 -14.73
CA ASP A 198 -10.42 -20.39 -16.11
C ASP A 198 -10.66 -19.18 -17.03
N ILE A 199 -10.13 -19.22 -18.24
CA ILE A 199 -10.44 -18.26 -19.30
C ILE A 199 -11.96 -18.24 -19.52
N GLY A 200 -12.55 -17.05 -19.60
CA GLY A 200 -14.00 -16.86 -19.64
C GLY A 200 -14.64 -16.66 -18.26
N THR A 201 -13.88 -16.79 -17.16
CA THR A 201 -14.40 -16.50 -15.82
C THR A 201 -14.51 -15.00 -15.59
N THR A 202 -15.70 -14.49 -15.27
CA THR A 202 -15.88 -13.10 -14.86
C THR A 202 -15.53 -12.91 -13.38
N ILE A 203 -14.65 -11.95 -13.10
CA ILE A 203 -14.22 -11.62 -11.74
C ILE A 203 -14.46 -10.15 -11.42
N LYS A 204 -14.70 -9.89 -10.14
CA LYS A 204 -14.57 -8.56 -9.54
C LYS A 204 -13.20 -8.46 -8.90
N ALA A 205 -12.41 -7.49 -9.34
CA ALA A 205 -11.07 -7.25 -8.84
C ALA A 205 -10.97 -5.87 -8.18
N LYS A 206 -10.21 -5.81 -7.08
CA LYS A 206 -9.75 -4.59 -6.44
C LYS A 206 -8.25 -4.56 -6.55
N ALA A 207 -7.73 -3.52 -7.18
CA ALA A 207 -6.32 -3.40 -7.49
C ALA A 207 -5.78 -2.01 -7.17
N THR A 208 -4.52 -1.98 -6.76
CA THR A 208 -3.70 -0.75 -6.78
C THR A 208 -3.13 -0.59 -8.18
N LEU A 209 -3.01 0.64 -8.66
CA LEU A 209 -2.44 0.89 -9.99
C LEU A 209 -0.92 1.04 -9.92
N GLY A 210 -0.26 0.67 -11.01
CA GLY A 210 1.14 0.95 -11.30
C GLY A 210 1.37 1.05 -12.80
N THR A 211 2.57 1.43 -13.20
CA THR A 211 2.99 1.37 -14.61
C THR A 211 4.20 0.48 -14.72
N PHE A 212 4.20 -0.45 -15.67
CA PHE A 212 5.34 -1.29 -15.98
C PHE A 212 5.66 -1.13 -17.46
N ARG A 213 6.90 -0.73 -17.77
CA ARG A 213 7.35 -0.48 -19.16
C ARG A 213 6.44 0.47 -19.93
N GLY A 214 5.88 1.47 -19.25
CA GLY A 214 4.96 2.45 -19.83
C GLY A 214 3.50 1.99 -20.00
N ALA A 215 3.18 0.73 -19.72
CA ALA A 215 1.81 0.23 -19.73
C ALA A 215 1.21 0.26 -18.32
N MET A 216 -0.09 0.54 -18.21
CA MET A 216 -0.79 0.48 -16.92
C MET A 216 -1.07 -0.98 -16.53
N GLN A 217 -0.70 -1.33 -15.30
CA GLN A 217 -0.97 -2.62 -14.70
C GLN A 217 -1.60 -2.43 -13.31
N GLY A 218 -2.46 -3.35 -12.91
CA GLY A 218 -2.99 -3.42 -11.55
C GLY A 218 -2.22 -4.44 -10.71
N VAL A 219 -1.90 -4.15 -9.46
CA VAL A 219 -1.57 -5.20 -8.48
C VAL A 219 -2.85 -5.62 -7.79
N LEU A 220 -3.16 -6.90 -7.88
CA LEU A 220 -4.35 -7.45 -7.25
C LEU A 220 -4.21 -7.39 -5.73
N GLN A 221 -5.19 -6.75 -5.09
CA GLN A 221 -5.31 -6.70 -3.64
C GLN A 221 -6.42 -7.64 -3.15
N ARG A 222 -7.51 -7.74 -3.92
CA ARG A 222 -8.63 -8.63 -3.62
C ARG A 222 -9.40 -9.01 -4.87
N CYS A 223 -9.90 -10.24 -4.93
CA CYS A 223 -10.73 -10.71 -6.04
C CYS A 223 -11.90 -11.56 -5.55
N TRP A 224 -12.95 -11.60 -6.37
CA TRP A 224 -14.09 -12.50 -6.20
C TRP A 224 -14.53 -12.99 -7.56
N VAL A 225 -14.86 -14.27 -7.67
CA VAL A 225 -15.52 -14.80 -8.87
C VAL A 225 -16.97 -14.34 -8.85
N LEU A 226 -17.42 -13.70 -9.93
CA LEU A 226 -18.82 -13.35 -10.11
C LEU A 226 -19.53 -14.55 -10.73
N ARG A 227 -19.99 -15.46 -9.87
CA ARG A 227 -20.95 -16.50 -10.24
C ARG A 227 -22.28 -16.14 -9.63
N GLY A 228 -23.35 -16.37 -10.36
CA GLY A 228 -24.61 -16.56 -9.67
C GLY A 228 -24.60 -17.90 -8.95
N HIS A 229 -25.21 -17.93 -7.78
CA HIS A 229 -25.17 -19.02 -6.83
C HIS A 229 -25.65 -20.36 -7.43
N GLY A 230 -24.70 -21.15 -7.96
CA GLY A 230 -24.90 -22.53 -8.37
C GLY A 230 -24.00 -23.42 -7.52
N GLY A 231 -24.56 -24.01 -6.47
CA GLY A 231 -23.91 -25.08 -5.71
C GLY A 231 -23.60 -26.27 -6.62
N ALA A 232 -22.65 -27.09 -6.17
CA ALA A 232 -22.30 -28.35 -6.83
C ALA A 232 -23.57 -29.20 -7.05
N GLY A 233 -24.02 -29.31 -8.30
CA GLY A 233 -25.17 -30.12 -8.70
C GLY A 233 -26.22 -29.34 -9.50
N ASN A 234 -26.43 -29.76 -10.75
CA ASN A 234 -27.43 -29.29 -11.71
C ASN A 234 -27.23 -27.89 -12.35
N GLY A 235 -26.60 -27.88 -13.54
CA GLY A 235 -27.22 -27.42 -14.80
C GLY A 235 -27.90 -26.04 -14.92
N GLY A 236 -27.68 -25.09 -14.00
CA GLY A 236 -28.33 -23.76 -14.03
C GLY A 236 -27.42 -22.65 -14.57
N SER A 237 -27.41 -22.41 -15.88
CA SER A 237 -26.61 -21.39 -16.57
C SER A 237 -27.17 -19.95 -16.48
N SER A 238 -28.02 -19.60 -15.52
CA SER A 238 -28.84 -18.37 -15.61
C SER A 238 -28.55 -17.25 -14.59
N SER A 239 -27.55 -17.40 -13.70
CA SER A 239 -27.32 -16.41 -12.63
C SER A 239 -26.01 -15.62 -12.69
N SER A 240 -25.09 -15.86 -13.64
CA SER A 240 -23.82 -15.08 -13.75
C SER A 240 -23.98 -13.72 -14.47
N THR A 241 -24.79 -13.65 -15.54
CA THR A 241 -24.91 -12.45 -16.37
C THR A 241 -25.64 -11.30 -15.68
N ARG A 242 -26.61 -11.60 -14.79
CA ARG A 242 -27.35 -10.55 -14.05
C ARG A 242 -26.45 -9.83 -13.06
N ASP A 243 -25.63 -10.58 -12.33
CA ASP A 243 -24.68 -10.04 -11.35
C ASP A 243 -23.61 -9.21 -12.05
N GLU A 244 -23.11 -9.69 -13.19
CA GLU A 244 -22.22 -8.93 -14.07
C GLU A 244 -22.88 -7.62 -14.55
N ALA A 245 -24.10 -7.68 -15.08
CA ALA A 245 -24.81 -6.50 -15.56
C ALA A 245 -25.10 -5.48 -14.44
N ALA A 246 -25.40 -5.95 -13.23
CA ALA A 246 -25.56 -5.09 -12.06
C ALA A 246 -24.24 -4.38 -11.69
N GLU A 247 -23.13 -5.09 -11.80
CA GLU A 247 -21.80 -4.52 -11.56
C GLU A 247 -21.40 -3.51 -12.64
N TRP A 248 -21.75 -3.75 -13.92
CA TRP A 248 -21.59 -2.79 -15.02
C TRP A 248 -22.41 -1.52 -14.81
N LEU A 249 -23.69 -1.68 -14.43
CA LEU A 249 -24.56 -0.54 -14.08
C LEU A 249 -23.94 0.27 -12.94
N GLY A 250 -23.40 -0.40 -11.92
CA GLY A 250 -22.72 0.23 -10.81
C GLY A 250 -21.47 1.03 -11.23
N THR A 251 -20.71 0.53 -12.21
CA THR A 251 -19.55 1.23 -12.79
C THR A 251 -19.99 2.43 -13.63
N ALA A 252 -20.95 2.24 -14.55
CA ALA A 252 -21.46 3.30 -15.41
C ALA A 252 -22.08 4.46 -14.60
N THR A 253 -22.88 4.13 -13.59
CA THR A 253 -23.48 5.12 -12.68
C THR A 253 -22.40 5.94 -11.98
N PHE A 254 -21.34 5.30 -11.49
CA PHE A 254 -20.24 5.98 -10.81
C PHE A 254 -19.46 6.89 -11.79
N MET A 255 -19.15 6.39 -12.98
CA MET A 255 -18.45 7.17 -14.00
C MET A 255 -19.24 8.42 -14.40
N LEU A 256 -20.55 8.29 -14.61
CA LEU A 256 -21.41 9.41 -15.01
C LEU A 256 -21.67 10.40 -13.87
N SER A 257 -21.87 9.91 -12.64
CA SER A 257 -22.22 10.78 -11.51
C SER A 257 -21.01 11.49 -10.91
N VAL A 258 -19.86 10.82 -10.83
CA VAL A 258 -18.65 11.31 -10.15
C VAL A 258 -17.57 11.74 -11.14
N LEU A 259 -17.15 10.85 -12.03
CA LEU A 259 -15.93 11.07 -12.83
C LEU A 259 -16.15 11.93 -14.07
N ALA A 260 -17.38 12.00 -14.59
CA ALA A 260 -17.71 12.82 -15.75
C ALA A 260 -17.64 14.33 -15.46
N LYS A 261 -17.65 14.73 -14.18
CA LYS A 261 -17.60 16.12 -13.75
C LYS A 261 -16.23 16.41 -13.13
N PRO A 262 -15.63 17.59 -13.38
CA PRO A 262 -14.43 18.00 -12.65
C PRO A 262 -14.67 18.03 -11.13
N TRP A 263 -13.68 17.61 -10.36
CA TRP A 263 -13.69 17.76 -8.91
C TRP A 263 -13.48 19.23 -8.56
N VAL A 264 -14.38 19.80 -7.76
CA VAL A 264 -14.27 21.19 -7.31
C VAL A 264 -14.50 21.24 -5.80
N LEU A 265 -13.68 22.02 -5.09
CA LEU A 265 -13.85 22.33 -3.69
C LEU A 265 -14.35 23.77 -3.55
N SER A 266 -15.42 23.98 -2.79
CA SER A 266 -15.86 25.34 -2.48
C SER A 266 -14.87 26.03 -1.56
N ALA A 267 -14.88 27.37 -1.54
CA ALA A 267 -14.05 28.14 -0.61
C ALA A 267 -14.36 27.78 0.86
N ASP A 268 -15.61 27.44 1.17
CA ASP A 268 -16.00 26.94 2.49
C ASP A 268 -15.43 25.56 2.81
N ASP A 269 -15.41 24.65 1.82
CA ASP A 269 -14.78 23.34 1.98
C ASP A 269 -13.29 23.48 2.24
N ILE A 270 -12.61 24.35 1.49
CA ILE A 270 -11.18 24.63 1.68
C ILE A 270 -10.94 25.17 3.09
N ARG A 271 -11.70 26.18 3.54
CA ARG A 271 -11.59 26.71 4.91
C ARG A 271 -11.85 25.65 5.97
N ARG A 272 -12.85 24.77 5.77
CA ARG A 272 -13.14 23.65 6.68
C ARG A 272 -11.97 22.67 6.74
N LEU A 273 -11.41 22.30 5.59
CA LEU A 273 -10.27 21.39 5.49
C LEU A 273 -9.03 21.99 6.15
N GLU A 274 -8.72 23.25 5.90
CA GLU A 274 -7.57 23.93 6.51
C GLU A 274 -7.68 23.99 8.03
N ARG A 275 -8.87 24.32 8.57
CA ARG A 275 -9.10 24.28 10.03
C ARG A 275 -8.89 22.89 10.60
N ARG A 276 -9.39 21.84 9.94
CA ARG A 276 -9.21 20.46 10.37
C ARG A 276 -7.74 20.05 10.35
N LEU A 277 -7.03 20.32 9.25
CA LEU A 277 -5.61 20.01 9.10
C LEU A 277 -4.75 20.74 10.16
N ALA A 278 -5.05 22.00 10.44
CA ALA A 278 -4.35 22.77 11.48
C ALA A 278 -4.61 22.19 12.90
N GLN A 279 -5.82 21.72 13.16
CA GLN A 279 -6.16 21.05 14.42
C GLN A 279 -5.42 19.71 14.57
N GLU A 280 -5.42 18.88 13.53
CA GLU A 280 -4.71 17.60 13.49
C GLU A 280 -3.19 17.80 13.67
N GLU A 281 -2.60 18.80 13.01
CA GLU A 281 -1.19 19.14 13.17
C GLU A 281 -0.86 19.56 14.61
N LYS A 282 -1.73 20.39 15.22
CA LYS A 282 -1.58 20.79 16.63
C LYS A 282 -1.66 19.58 17.56
N GLN A 283 -2.65 18.70 17.34
CA GLN A 283 -2.80 17.46 18.12
C GLN A 283 -1.55 16.58 18.02
N ARG A 284 -1.03 16.36 16.80
CA ARG A 284 0.19 15.59 16.57
C ARG A 284 1.39 16.19 17.32
N ARG A 285 1.59 17.51 17.24
CA ARG A 285 2.68 18.20 17.96
C ARG A 285 2.54 18.06 19.48
N ASP A 286 1.33 18.16 20.02
CA ASP A 286 1.10 18.00 21.45
C ASP A 286 1.27 16.55 21.91
N GLU A 287 0.86 15.57 21.10
CA GLU A 287 1.11 14.14 21.35
C GLU A 287 2.60 13.80 21.31
N GLU A 288 3.34 14.33 20.34
CA GLU A 288 4.79 14.15 20.24
C GLU A 288 5.50 14.72 21.47
N ARG A 289 5.13 15.94 21.89
CA ARG A 289 5.64 16.55 23.13
C ARG A 289 5.30 15.73 24.38
N ARG A 290 4.10 15.16 24.46
CA ARG A 290 3.70 14.26 25.56
C ARG A 290 4.51 12.97 25.54
N ALA A 291 4.71 12.39 24.37
CA ALA A 291 5.50 11.18 24.19
C ALA A 291 6.98 11.42 24.54
N GLU A 292 7.55 12.56 24.14
CA GLU A 292 8.91 12.97 24.49
C GLU A 292 9.07 13.15 26.00
N ARG A 293 8.16 13.88 26.66
CA ARG A 293 8.16 14.02 28.13
C ARG A 293 8.14 12.65 28.82
N LYS A 294 7.28 11.74 28.37
CA LYS A 294 7.18 10.38 28.91
C LYS A 294 8.45 9.56 28.65
N ARG A 295 9.10 9.74 27.50
CA ARG A 295 10.40 9.09 27.18
C ARG A 295 11.51 9.64 28.08
N ALA A 296 11.58 10.95 28.28
CA ALA A 296 12.56 11.61 29.14
C ALA A 296 12.39 11.20 30.62
N GLU A 297 11.16 11.13 31.11
CA GLU A 297 10.87 10.65 32.47
C GLU A 297 11.32 9.20 32.67
N ARG A 298 10.99 8.31 31.72
CA ARG A 298 11.46 6.91 31.72
C ARG A 298 12.99 6.81 31.67
N ALA A 299 13.65 7.66 30.90
CA ALA A 299 15.10 7.72 30.81
C ALA A 299 15.72 8.14 32.15
N ARG A 300 15.19 9.18 32.81
CA ARG A 300 15.63 9.62 34.15
C ARG A 300 15.47 8.53 35.20
N ARG A 301 14.30 7.87 35.25
CA ARG A 301 14.06 6.75 36.17
C ARG A 301 15.01 5.59 35.92
N LYS A 302 15.31 5.30 34.65
CA LYS A 302 16.27 4.25 34.27
C LYS A 302 17.69 4.64 34.72
N GLU A 303 18.11 5.87 34.49
CA GLU A 303 19.43 6.39 34.90
C GLU A 303 19.62 6.36 36.43
N GLU A 304 18.59 6.75 37.19
CA GLU A 304 18.61 6.66 38.65
C GLU A 304 18.81 5.23 39.14
N VAL A 305 18.09 4.25 38.58
CA VAL A 305 18.27 2.83 38.88
C VAL A 305 19.69 2.35 38.52
N TYR A 306 20.26 2.79 37.40
CA TYR A 306 21.64 2.47 37.06
C TYR A 306 22.65 3.09 38.02
N ARG A 307 22.42 4.33 38.46
CA ARG A 307 23.27 5.02 39.44
C ARG A 307 23.27 4.27 40.77
N GLU A 308 22.09 3.93 41.30
CA GLU A 308 21.98 3.11 42.52
C GLU A 308 22.66 1.75 42.39
N ARG A 309 22.50 1.09 41.23
CA ARG A 309 23.17 -0.19 40.96
C ARG A 309 24.69 -0.04 40.94
N ARG A 310 25.22 1.02 40.30
CA ARG A 310 26.66 1.33 40.27
C ARG A 310 27.20 1.59 41.67
N GLU A 311 26.49 2.35 42.50
CA GLU A 311 26.88 2.61 43.88
C GLU A 311 26.88 1.34 44.74
N LYS A 312 25.86 0.49 44.61
CA LYS A 312 25.81 -0.82 45.29
C LYS A 312 26.99 -1.71 44.91
N VAL A 313 27.34 -1.75 43.62
CA VAL A 313 28.52 -2.49 43.14
C VAL A 313 29.80 -1.92 43.74
N ARG A 314 29.99 -0.59 43.72
CA ARG A 314 31.17 0.07 44.30
C ARG A 314 31.34 -0.25 45.79
N VAL A 315 30.26 -0.13 46.58
CA VAL A 315 30.29 -0.42 48.02
C VAL A 315 30.59 -1.90 48.29
N TYR A 316 30.08 -2.80 47.44
CA TYR A 316 30.39 -4.22 47.53
C TYR A 316 31.87 -4.49 47.23
N GLU A 317 32.41 -3.92 46.15
CA GLU A 317 33.83 -4.02 45.78
C GLU A 317 34.74 -3.50 46.90
N GLU A 318 34.46 -2.32 47.48
CA GLU A 318 35.21 -1.79 48.62
C GLU A 318 35.17 -2.70 49.85
N LYS A 319 34.02 -3.32 50.14
CA LYS A 319 33.91 -4.31 51.24
C LYS A 319 34.74 -5.55 50.96
N VAL A 320 34.72 -6.04 49.73
CA VAL A 320 35.51 -7.20 49.30
C VAL A 320 37.01 -6.88 49.39
N GLU A 321 37.45 -5.72 48.90
CA GLU A 321 38.84 -5.26 49.02
C GLU A 321 39.28 -5.11 50.48
N ARG A 322 38.42 -4.56 51.34
CA ARG A 322 38.72 -4.42 52.77
C ARG A 322 38.91 -5.77 53.43
N ARG A 323 38.05 -6.74 53.11
CA ARG A 323 38.18 -8.12 53.61
C ARG A 323 39.49 -8.73 53.12
N ARG A 324 39.81 -8.57 51.83
CA ARG A 324 41.07 -9.04 51.26
C ARG A 324 42.30 -8.40 51.94
N ARG A 325 42.30 -7.09 52.21
CA ARG A 325 43.41 -6.43 52.93
C ARG A 325 43.54 -6.92 54.38
N GLN A 326 42.43 -7.17 55.06
CA GLN A 326 42.44 -7.75 56.41
C GLN A 326 43.01 -9.17 56.40
N GLU A 327 42.62 -9.98 55.41
CA GLU A 327 43.17 -11.32 55.17
C GLU A 327 44.68 -11.24 54.84
N GLU A 328 45.12 -10.34 53.95
CA GLU A 328 46.53 -10.12 53.64
C GLU A 328 47.36 -9.70 54.87
N VAL A 329 46.83 -8.79 55.71
CA VAL A 329 47.49 -8.38 56.96
C VAL A 329 47.55 -9.54 57.97
N LEU A 330 46.48 -10.35 58.05
CA LEU A 330 46.45 -11.52 58.93
C LEU A 330 47.47 -12.58 58.47
N MET A 331 47.58 -12.82 57.17
CA MET A 331 48.55 -13.75 56.58
C MET A 331 49.99 -13.25 56.71
N ASN A 332 50.24 -11.93 56.58
CA ASN A 332 51.57 -11.34 56.76
C ASN A 332 52.05 -11.32 58.22
N LYS A 333 51.16 -11.29 59.21
CA LYS A 333 51.53 -11.42 60.63
C LYS A 333 52.14 -12.78 61.00
N GLY A 334 51.97 -13.80 60.15
CA GLY A 334 52.62 -15.10 60.28
C GLY A 334 53.96 -15.24 59.54
N ALA A 335 54.44 -14.18 58.87
CA ALA A 335 55.58 -14.24 57.94
C ALA A 335 56.81 -13.42 58.37
N LEU A 336 56.84 -12.86 59.58
CA LEU A 336 58.02 -12.23 60.19
C LEU A 336 58.50 -13.07 61.38
N VAL A 337 59.50 -13.92 61.11
CA VAL A 337 60.44 -14.52 62.07
C VAL A 337 61.83 -14.12 61.61
#